data_AF-A0A4Q3GEJ7-F1
#
_entry.id   AF-A0A4Q3GEJ7-F1
#
_cell.length_a   1.000
_cell.length_b   1.000
_cell.length_c   1.000
_cell.angle_alpha   90.00
_cell.angle_beta   90.00
_cell.angle_gamma   90.00
#
_symmetry.space_group_name_H-M   'P 1'
#
loop_
_entity.id
_entity.type
_entity.pdbx_description
1 polymer ?
#
loop_
_entity_poly.entity_id
_entity_poly.type
_entity_poly.pdbx_seq_one_letter_code
_entity_poly.pdbx_strand_id
1 'polypeptide(L)'
;MAEIARLHPAEDKSFRVAPHNVEAEQALLGAILINNEAFYRVSDFLEPEHFYEPVHRDIYEITSKVIRAGKSADPTTIKTHLPDQLL
;
A
#
# COMPACT_ATOMS: atom_id res chain seq x y z
N MET A 1 -6.16 -26.83 -49.89
CA MET A 1 -7.48 -26.49 -49.31
C MET A 1 -7.71 -27.45 -48.14
N ALA A 2 -7.64 -27.13 -46.86
CA ALA A 2 -7.49 -25.90 -46.07
C ALA A 2 -6.62 -26.28 -44.83
N GLU A 3 -5.50 -25.60 -44.57
CA GLU A 3 -5.34 -24.45 -43.66
C GLU A 3 -5.74 -24.69 -42.18
N ILE A 4 -4.76 -25.20 -41.44
CA ILE A 4 -4.33 -24.88 -40.07
C ILE A 4 -5.30 -24.01 -39.23
N ALA A 5 -5.83 -24.56 -38.15
CA ALA A 5 -6.24 -23.79 -36.98
C ALA A 5 -5.58 -24.38 -35.73
N ARG A 6 -4.33 -23.98 -35.49
CA ARG A 6 -3.77 -24.02 -34.14
C ARG A 6 -4.57 -23.02 -33.31
N LEU A 7 -5.52 -23.51 -32.53
CA LEU A 7 -5.96 -22.75 -31.37
C LEU A 7 -4.91 -23.00 -30.30
N HIS A 8 -3.86 -22.17 -30.33
CA HIS A 8 -3.15 -21.86 -29.09
C HIS A 8 -4.25 -21.37 -28.13
N PRO A 9 -4.51 -22.03 -26.99
CA PRO A 9 -5.26 -21.34 -25.95
C PRO A 9 -4.45 -20.09 -25.67
N ALA A 10 -5.04 -18.94 -25.98
CA ALA A 10 -4.47 -17.66 -25.64
C ALA A 10 -4.04 -17.77 -24.18
N GLU A 11 -2.76 -17.54 -23.92
CA GLU A 11 -2.27 -17.41 -22.57
C GLU A 11 -3.07 -16.28 -21.94
N ASP A 12 -4.12 -16.62 -21.19
CA ASP A 12 -4.77 -15.74 -20.24
C ASP A 12 -3.73 -15.49 -19.16
N LYS A 13 -2.77 -14.62 -19.48
CA LYS A 13 -1.99 -13.87 -18.52
C LYS A 13 -2.93 -12.83 -17.93
N SER A 14 -4.02 -13.29 -17.29
CA SER A 14 -4.54 -12.56 -16.15
C SER A 14 -3.33 -12.51 -15.22
N PHE A 15 -2.64 -11.37 -15.21
CA PHE A 15 -1.54 -11.11 -14.30
C PHE A 15 -1.99 -11.64 -12.94
N ARG A 16 -1.27 -12.62 -12.40
CA ARG A 16 -1.57 -13.20 -11.09
C ARG A 16 -1.24 -12.12 -10.06
N VAL A 17 -2.11 -11.12 -9.95
CA VAL A 17 -2.03 -10.08 -8.94
C VAL A 17 -2.34 -10.76 -7.62
N ALA A 18 -1.49 -10.51 -6.62
CA ALA A 18 -1.73 -11.04 -5.29
C ALA A 18 -3.10 -10.54 -4.77
N PRO A 19 -3.85 -11.36 -4.03
CA PRO A 19 -5.05 -10.90 -3.36
C PRO A 19 -4.75 -9.65 -2.52
N HIS A 20 -5.56 -8.62 -2.66
CA HIS A 20 -5.39 -7.34 -1.97
C HIS A 20 -6.75 -6.84 -1.48
N ASN A 21 -6.73 -5.94 -0.48
CA ASN A 21 -7.91 -5.32 0.09
C ASN A 21 -7.61 -3.85 0.43
N VAL A 22 -8.05 -2.95 -0.43
CA VAL A 22 -7.76 -1.51 -0.33
C VAL A 22 -8.43 -0.90 0.90
N GLU A 23 -9.63 -1.36 1.26
CA GLU A 23 -10.36 -0.90 2.43
C GLU A 23 -9.66 -1.29 3.73
N ALA A 24 -9.05 -2.48 3.80
CA ALA A 24 -8.26 -2.92 4.95
C ALA A 24 -6.98 -2.08 5.10
N GLU A 25 -6.32 -1.75 3.99
CA GLU A 25 -5.17 -0.84 3.99
C GLU A 25 -5.55 0.55 4.51
N GLN A 26 -6.65 1.12 4.03
CA GLN A 26 -7.17 2.41 4.50
C GLN A 26 -7.52 2.38 5.99
N ALA A 27 -8.19 1.32 6.45
CA ALA A 27 -8.55 1.16 7.86
C ALA A 27 -7.31 1.07 8.75
N LEU A 28 -6.27 0.35 8.31
CA LEU A 28 -5.01 0.25 9.02
C LEU A 28 -4.28 1.60 9.10
N LEU A 29 -4.15 2.30 7.97
CA LEU A 29 -3.53 3.63 7.95
C LEU A 29 -4.29 4.61 8.84
N GLY A 30 -5.62 4.62 8.77
CA GLY A 30 -6.46 5.42 9.65
C GLY A 30 -6.25 5.09 11.13
N ALA A 31 -6.17 3.80 11.48
CA ALA A 31 -5.90 3.37 12.85
C ALA A 31 -4.53 3.87 13.36
N ILE A 32 -3.49 3.81 12.52
CA ILE A 32 -2.15 4.31 12.87
C ILE A 32 -2.16 5.83 13.06
N LEU A 33 -2.83 6.58 12.18
CA LEU A 33 -2.90 8.04 12.26
C LEU A 33 -3.75 8.55 13.42
N ILE A 34 -4.71 7.75 13.92
CA ILE A 34 -5.49 8.05 15.13
C ILE A 34 -4.70 7.66 16.39
N ASN A 35 -3.99 6.54 16.34
CA ASN A 35 -3.22 6.01 17.45
C ASN A 35 -1.88 5.45 16.97
N ASN A 36 -0.81 6.22 17.14
CA ASN A 36 0.53 5.82 16.68
C ASN A 36 1.06 4.56 17.39
N GLU A 37 0.53 4.16 18.55
CA GLU A 37 0.88 2.87 19.16
C GLU A 37 0.45 1.66 18.31
N ALA A 38 -0.55 1.83 17.44
CA ALA A 38 -0.97 0.78 16.51
C ALA A 38 0.13 0.45 15.49
N PHE A 39 1.01 1.40 15.16
CA PHE A 39 2.14 1.16 14.27
C PHE A 39 3.07 0.08 14.82
N TYR A 40 3.43 0.16 16.10
CA TYR A 40 4.36 -0.79 16.73
C TYR A 40 3.82 -2.22 16.82
N ARG A 41 2.50 -2.41 16.69
CA ARG A 41 1.89 -3.75 16.68
C ARG A 41 2.09 -4.48 15.35
N VAL A 42 2.38 -3.75 14.28
CA VAL A 42 2.50 -4.30 12.92
C VAL A 42 3.88 -4.08 12.31
N SER A 43 4.66 -3.14 12.84
CA SER A 43 5.95 -2.70 12.27
C SER A 43 7.04 -3.76 12.22
N ASP A 44 6.85 -4.89 12.91
CA ASP A 44 7.80 -6.00 12.92
C ASP A 44 7.70 -6.88 11.67
N PHE A 45 6.56 -6.83 10.96
CA PHE A 45 6.31 -7.68 9.78
C PHE A 45 5.68 -6.93 8.60
N LEU A 46 5.14 -5.73 8.81
CA LEU A 46 4.53 -4.93 7.75
C LEU A 46 5.55 -3.94 7.19
N GLU A 47 5.88 -4.10 5.92
CA GLU A 47 6.75 -3.21 5.15
C GLU A 47 5.91 -2.39 4.17
N PRO A 48 6.36 -1.18 3.76
CA PRO A 48 5.64 -0.37 2.77
C PRO A 48 5.27 -1.15 1.49
N GLU A 49 6.16 -2.03 1.03
CA GLU A 49 6.02 -2.84 -0.18
C GLU A 49 4.87 -3.85 -0.11
N HIS A 50 4.37 -4.16 1.09
CA HIS A 50 3.23 -5.05 1.30
C HIS A 50 1.88 -4.39 0.97
N PHE A 51 1.80 -3.07 0.93
CA PHE A 51 0.59 -2.37 0.49
C PHE A 51 0.44 -2.54 -1.03
N TYR A 52 -0.77 -2.81 -1.49
CA TYR A 52 -1.06 -2.93 -2.91
C TYR A 52 -1.09 -1.57 -3.60
N GLU A 53 -1.77 -0.61 -2.98
CA GLU A 53 -1.96 0.73 -3.53
C GLU A 53 -0.71 1.60 -3.31
N PRO A 54 -0.07 2.12 -4.37
CA PRO A 54 1.14 2.94 -4.25
C PRO A 54 1.03 4.10 -3.26
N VAL A 55 -0.09 4.84 -3.27
CA VAL A 55 -0.25 5.97 -2.33
C VAL A 55 -0.28 5.50 -0.87
N HIS A 56 -0.79 4.30 -0.59
CA HIS A 56 -0.77 3.75 0.76
C HIS A 56 0.64 3.36 1.20
N ARG A 57 1.50 2.91 0.26
CA ARG A 57 2.94 2.66 0.52
C ARG A 57 3.61 3.94 1.01
N ASP A 58 3.42 5.03 0.26
CA ASP A 58 4.04 6.32 0.55
C ASP A 58 3.57 6.86 1.91
N ILE A 59 2.26 6.80 2.17
CA ILE A 59 1.68 7.20 3.47
C ILE A 59 2.29 6.38 4.60
N TYR A 60 2.35 5.04 4.46
CA TYR A 60 2.92 4.17 5.50
C TYR A 60 4.40 4.46 5.73
N GLU A 61 5.19 4.61 4.66
CA GLU A 61 6.63 4.86 4.75
C GLU A 61 6.92 6.18 5.49
N ILE A 62 6.25 7.27 5.10
CA ILE A 62 6.41 8.58 5.73
C ILE A 62 5.96 8.53 7.19
N THR A 63 4.80 7.93 7.44
CA THR A 63 4.26 7.76 8.80
C THR A 63 5.23 6.98 9.69
N SER A 64 5.80 5.89 9.17
CA SER A 64 6.81 5.09 9.85
C SER A 64 8.05 5.90 10.22
N LYS A 65 8.56 6.73 9.29
CA LYS A 65 9.72 7.61 9.55
C LYS A 65 9.43 8.64 10.64
N VAL A 66 8.25 9.26 10.61
CA VAL A 66 7.83 10.26 11.59
C VAL A 66 7.72 9.64 12.99
N ILE A 67 7.02 8.50 13.11
CA ILE A 67 6.83 7.80 14.39
C ILE A 67 8.17 7.31 14.95
N ARG A 68 9.03 6.68 14.13
CA ARG A 68 10.36 6.21 14.55
C ARG A 68 11.31 7.34 14.95
N ALA A 69 11.09 8.55 14.44
CA ALA A 69 11.80 9.76 14.88
C ALA A 69 11.25 10.34 16.21
N GLY A 70 10.31 9.65 16.85
CA GLY A 70 9.69 10.08 18.11
C GLY A 70 8.68 11.22 17.94
N LYS A 71 8.21 11.47 16.72
CA LYS A 71 7.22 12.52 16.44
C LYS A 71 5.82 11.91 16.29
N SER A 72 4.80 12.69 16.62
CA SER A 72 3.41 12.31 16.38
C SER A 72 3.09 12.39 14.89
N ALA A 73 2.46 11.36 14.36
CA ALA A 73 1.91 11.31 13.02
C ALA A 73 0.37 11.43 13.09
N ASP A 74 -0.19 12.37 12.34
CA ASP A 74 -1.62 12.58 12.19
C ASP A 74 -1.90 13.03 10.74
N PRO A 75 -3.16 13.03 10.26
CA PRO A 75 -3.46 13.37 8.86
C PRO A 75 -2.96 14.75 8.43
N THR A 76 -2.93 15.73 9.33
CA THR A 76 -2.43 17.08 9.03
C THR A 76 -0.90 17.07 8.92
N THR A 77 -0.23 16.45 9.88
CA THR A 77 1.25 16.34 9.89
C THR A 77 1.73 15.57 8.66
N ILE A 78 1.14 14.41 8.36
CA ILE A 78 1.54 13.59 7.21
C ILE A 78 1.28 14.29 5.88
N LYS A 79 0.19 15.06 5.76
CA LYS A 79 -0.07 15.87 4.56
C LYS A 79 1.08 16.81 4.21
N THR A 80 1.77 17.37 5.22
CA THR A 80 2.92 18.27 4.99
C THR A 80 4.20 17.56 4.56
N HIS A 81 4.26 16.25 4.75
CA HIS A 81 5.40 15.41 4.38
C HIS A 81 5.20 14.65 3.07
N LEU A 82 3.97 14.62 2.54
CA LEU A 82 3.67 14.02 1.24
C LEU A 82 4.18 14.91 0.10
N PRO A 83 4.69 14.33 -1.00
CA PRO A 83 5.02 15.08 -2.20
C PRO A 83 3.76 15.72 -2.81
N ASP A 84 3.91 16.90 -3.41
CA ASP A 84 2.80 17.68 -3.99
C ASP A 84 1.94 16.90 -4.99
N GLN A 85 2.51 15.88 -5.65
CA GLN A 85 1.79 15.02 -6.61
C GLN A 85 0.71 14.13 -5.96
N LEU A 86 0.77 13.93 -4.64
CA LEU A 86 -0.18 13.10 -3.87
C LEU A 86 -1.21 13.94 -3.09
N LEU A 87 -1.21 15.27 -3.27
CA LEU A 87 -2.11 16.22 -2.61
C LEU A 87 -3.25 16.67 -3.54
#